data_AF-A0A453TD47-F1
#
_entry.id   AF-A0A453TD47-F1
#
_cell.length_a   1.000
_cell.length_b   1.000
_cell.length_c   1.000
_cell.angle_alpha   90.00
_cell.angle_beta   90.00
_cell.angle_gamma   90.00
#
_symmetry.space_group_name_H-M   'P 1'
#
loop_
_entity.id
_entity.type
_entity.pdbx_description
1 polymer ?
#
loop_
_entity_poly.entity_id
_entity_poly.type
_entity_poly.pdbx_seq_one_letter_code
_entity_poly.pdbx_strand_id
1 'polypeptide(L)'
;PARPVLDPPALQSNGVRPPVPRCSSLISRQARALVGSLPAALLLFCWRIHRLSSRCAPSIMCCEMRPGFGFGSARRGIWRSWPALCSQQQQRFSSSLCSAKKLHVAATSLPPQLPKARKKSKVIVISGPTGAGKSRLALEVARRLGGEIISADSVQVYRSLDVGSAKPSASEMSMVPHHLIDIMHACEDYSAGMFFSDARRATQDVLARGSVPVVAGGTGLYLRWFIYGKPNVPQSSSNIISSVWSELAGFRESGRWEEAVELLLKAGDPEARDLDTNNWARLSRRLEIIRSSGSPASAFTLPYSSFQKQQDTKLTDSPSNDATCEAKELEYDFLCFFLACPRVELYRSIDLRCEEMLADTGGLLSEAAWLIDIGLQPNMNSATRAIGYRQTMEYLLHCRQNGGSSSPEEFLEFLTKFQQTSRNFSRRQMTWFRNEKIYQWVDASQPFEAIVQFICDAYNGSDALVLPESLEMKRESCVHTSKDLKTYRSENKVFLGHEECCHVLDWIRRTQGK
;
A
#
# COMPACT_ATOMS: atom_id res chain seq x y z
N PRO A 1 -28.80 -57.88 -12.86
CA PRO A 1 -28.50 -59.03 -11.97
C PRO A 1 -27.87 -58.56 -10.64
N ALA A 2 -28.38 -58.75 -9.44
CA ALA A 2 -29.64 -59.17 -8.85
C ALA A 2 -29.59 -58.65 -7.39
N ARG A 3 -30.74 -58.31 -6.77
CA ARG A 3 -30.89 -58.01 -5.33
C ARG A 3 -30.84 -59.30 -4.48
N PRO A 4 -30.82 -59.23 -3.12
CA PRO A 4 -32.03 -59.03 -2.27
C PRO A 4 -31.79 -57.98 -1.14
N VAL A 5 -32.71 -57.15 -0.63
CA VAL A 5 -34.04 -57.28 0.06
C VAL A 5 -33.99 -58.01 1.42
N LEU A 6 -34.29 -57.27 2.51
CA LEU A 6 -35.18 -57.64 3.63
C LEU A 6 -35.46 -56.39 4.54
N ASP A 7 -36.75 -56.02 4.65
CA ASP A 7 -37.36 -55.10 5.64
C ASP A 7 -38.00 -55.94 6.80
N PRO A 8 -38.85 -55.40 7.72
CA PRO A 8 -38.59 -54.62 8.94
C PRO A 8 -39.28 -55.26 10.19
N PRO A 9 -39.50 -54.50 11.30
CA PRO A 9 -40.83 -54.56 11.92
C PRO A 9 -41.41 -53.22 12.37
N ALA A 10 -42.70 -53.27 12.71
CA ALA A 10 -43.68 -52.19 12.67
C ALA A 10 -44.10 -51.57 14.03
N LEU A 11 -44.57 -50.33 13.94
CA LEU A 11 -45.70 -49.65 14.63
C LEU A 11 -45.92 -49.80 16.15
N GLN A 12 -45.98 -48.65 16.83
CA GLN A 12 -47.20 -48.24 17.56
C GLN A 12 -47.33 -46.72 17.67
N SER A 13 -48.55 -46.25 17.39
CA SER A 13 -49.05 -44.88 17.39
C SER A 13 -49.42 -44.39 18.79
N ASN A 14 -49.26 -43.09 19.06
CA ASN A 14 -50.25 -42.29 19.79
C ASN A 14 -50.08 -40.81 19.42
N GLY A 15 -51.16 -40.21 18.92
CA GLY A 15 -51.21 -38.81 18.53
C GLY A 15 -51.49 -37.89 19.71
N VAL A 16 -51.29 -36.58 19.48
CA VAL A 16 -52.10 -35.41 19.91
C VAL A 16 -51.34 -34.15 19.42
N ARG A 17 -51.97 -33.36 18.53
CA ARG A 17 -51.69 -31.91 18.33
C ARG A 17 -52.55 -31.12 19.34
N PRO A 18 -52.45 -29.79 19.60
CA PRO A 18 -51.70 -28.66 18.97
C PRO A 18 -51.07 -27.75 20.10
N PRO A 19 -50.88 -26.39 20.05
CA PRO A 19 -51.04 -25.39 18.99
C PRO A 19 -49.91 -24.34 18.82
N VAL A 20 -50.06 -23.58 17.74
CA VAL A 20 -49.38 -22.32 17.38
C VAL A 20 -49.85 -21.17 18.27
N PRO A 21 -49.00 -20.19 18.64
CA PRO A 21 -49.49 -18.89 19.08
C PRO A 21 -49.20 -17.76 18.07
N ARG A 22 -50.26 -17.02 17.73
CA ARG A 22 -50.22 -15.58 17.41
C ARG A 22 -50.62 -14.82 18.69
N CYS A 23 -49.95 -13.72 18.99
CA CYS A 23 -50.43 -12.50 19.71
C CYS A 23 -49.25 -11.52 19.74
N SER A 24 -49.26 -10.37 19.06
CA SER A 24 -49.96 -9.10 19.38
C SER A 24 -49.59 -8.46 20.74
N SER A 25 -48.86 -7.34 20.63
CA SER A 25 -48.97 -6.06 21.36
C SER A 25 -48.87 -5.98 22.89
N LEU A 26 -47.90 -5.18 23.37
CA LEU A 26 -48.02 -4.22 24.48
C LEU A 26 -46.96 -3.11 24.28
N ILE A 27 -47.36 -1.88 23.94
CA ILE A 27 -47.49 -0.70 24.83
C ILE A 27 -46.10 -0.21 25.31
N SER A 28 -45.62 0.95 24.84
CA SER A 28 -45.88 2.21 25.54
C SER A 28 -45.85 3.46 24.64
N ARG A 29 -46.73 4.41 25.02
CA ARG A 29 -46.91 5.76 24.49
C ARG A 29 -45.95 6.75 25.17
N GLN A 30 -45.48 7.75 24.41
CA GLN A 30 -45.33 9.18 24.73
C GLN A 30 -44.62 9.80 23.50
N ALA A 31 -45.04 10.86 22.82
CA ALA A 31 -45.96 11.95 23.12
C ALA A 31 -46.63 12.48 21.82
N ARG A 32 -47.84 13.05 21.97
CA ARG A 32 -48.53 13.90 20.99
C ARG A 32 -48.31 15.36 21.38
N ALA A 33 -48.05 16.22 20.39
CA ALA A 33 -48.63 17.58 20.26
C ALA A 33 -48.22 18.12 18.86
N LEU A 34 -49.15 18.24 17.90
CA LEU A 34 -49.88 19.47 17.50
C LEU A 34 -49.00 20.36 16.56
N VAL A 35 -49.38 20.89 15.40
CA VAL A 35 -50.65 21.17 14.68
C VAL A 35 -50.32 21.56 13.23
N GLY A 36 -51.23 21.22 12.29
CA GLY A 36 -51.65 21.99 11.10
C GLY A 36 -50.60 22.32 10.01
N SER A 37 -50.90 22.34 8.72
CA SER A 37 -52.17 22.41 7.99
C SER A 37 -51.85 22.35 6.49
N LEU A 38 -52.59 21.52 5.75
CA LEU A 38 -52.71 21.58 4.29
C LEU A 38 -53.57 22.79 3.88
N PRO A 39 -53.42 23.28 2.65
CA PRO A 39 -54.55 23.10 1.73
C PRO A 39 -54.13 22.66 0.32
N ALA A 40 -55.01 21.86 -0.29
CA ALA A 40 -55.06 21.56 -1.71
C ALA A 40 -56.12 22.44 -2.39
N ALA A 41 -55.80 23.01 -3.55
CA ALA A 41 -56.68 23.60 -4.58
C ALA A 41 -55.78 24.38 -5.56
N LEU A 42 -55.91 24.40 -6.90
CA LEU A 42 -56.91 23.91 -7.83
C LEU A 42 -56.33 24.06 -9.27
N LEU A 43 -56.62 23.09 -10.15
CA LEU A 43 -56.99 23.18 -11.58
C LEU A 43 -56.05 23.68 -12.72
N LEU A 44 -55.83 22.72 -13.65
CA LEU A 44 -56.21 22.69 -15.09
C LEU A 44 -55.29 23.23 -16.21
N PHE A 45 -55.44 22.53 -17.35
CA PHE A 45 -54.88 22.67 -18.70
C PHE A 45 -53.46 22.05 -18.90
N CYS A 46 -53.19 21.10 -19.82
CA CYS A 46 -53.85 20.78 -21.08
C CYS A 46 -53.60 19.31 -21.55
N TRP A 47 -54.54 18.84 -22.37
CA TRP A 47 -54.71 17.58 -23.11
C TRP A 47 -53.57 17.30 -24.11
N ARG A 48 -52.93 16.11 -24.16
CA ARG A 48 -53.23 14.86 -24.91
C ARG A 48 -53.04 14.92 -26.45
N ILE A 49 -52.47 13.81 -27.00
CA ILE A 49 -52.55 13.22 -28.38
C ILE A 49 -51.22 13.28 -29.18
N HIS A 50 -50.68 12.30 -29.95
CA HIS A 50 -50.84 10.86 -30.32
C HIS A 50 -49.41 10.38 -30.76
N ARG A 51 -48.85 9.23 -30.36
CA ARG A 51 -48.87 7.84 -30.90
C ARG A 51 -48.43 7.63 -32.38
N LEU A 52 -47.68 6.52 -32.56
CA LEU A 52 -47.45 5.66 -33.75
C LEU A 52 -46.03 5.76 -34.38
N SER A 53 -45.16 4.75 -34.20
CA SER A 53 -45.03 3.49 -34.99
C SER A 53 -44.04 3.69 -36.17
N SER A 54 -43.14 2.80 -36.63
CA SER A 54 -42.84 1.39 -36.42
C SER A 54 -41.49 1.08 -37.10
N ARG A 55 -40.86 -0.05 -36.70
CA ARG A 55 -40.13 -1.05 -37.55
C ARG A 55 -38.91 -0.61 -38.38
N CYS A 56 -37.77 -1.26 -38.13
CA CYS A 56 -37.23 -2.37 -38.95
C CYS A 56 -35.76 -2.66 -38.57
N ALA A 57 -35.46 -3.92 -38.27
CA ALA A 57 -34.15 -4.55 -38.49
C ALA A 57 -34.19 -5.23 -39.88
N PRO A 58 -33.07 -5.59 -40.56
CA PRO A 58 -32.17 -6.65 -40.08
C PRO A 58 -30.66 -6.54 -40.42
N SER A 59 -29.86 -7.23 -39.59
CA SER A 59 -28.71 -8.12 -39.87
C SER A 59 -27.70 -7.85 -41.01
N ILE A 60 -26.38 -7.91 -40.68
CA ILE A 60 -25.34 -8.86 -41.19
C ILE A 60 -23.90 -8.27 -41.16
N MET A 61 -22.98 -9.08 -40.61
CA MET A 61 -21.52 -9.21 -40.79
C MET A 61 -20.48 -8.15 -40.36
N CYS A 62 -19.55 -8.64 -39.52
CA CYS A 62 -18.09 -8.65 -39.66
C CYS A 62 -17.40 -7.50 -40.41
N CYS A 63 -16.57 -6.73 -39.70
CA CYS A 63 -15.11 -6.74 -39.91
C CYS A 63 -14.40 -5.89 -38.84
N GLU A 64 -13.29 -6.41 -38.35
CA GLU A 64 -12.23 -5.67 -37.66
C GLU A 64 -11.82 -4.42 -38.47
N MET A 65 -11.76 -3.25 -37.83
CA MET A 65 -10.79 -2.22 -38.17
C MET A 65 -10.48 -1.37 -36.93
N ARG A 66 -9.17 -1.29 -36.62
CA ARG A 66 -8.56 -0.23 -35.82
C ARG A 66 -8.95 1.15 -36.37
N PRO A 67 -8.90 2.19 -35.54
CA PRO A 67 -8.33 3.44 -36.01
C PRO A 67 -7.20 3.91 -35.11
N GLY A 68 -6.06 4.18 -35.74
CA GLY A 68 -5.05 5.07 -35.21
C GLY A 68 -5.46 6.53 -35.38
N PHE A 69 -4.87 7.35 -34.51
CA PHE A 69 -4.46 8.74 -34.70
C PHE A 69 -5.46 9.76 -35.29
N GLY A 70 -5.85 10.70 -34.42
CA GLY A 70 -6.33 12.03 -34.79
C GLY A 70 -5.94 13.04 -33.70
N PHE A 71 -4.73 13.59 -33.81
CA PHE A 71 -4.25 14.70 -32.99
C PHE A 71 -5.01 16.00 -33.33
N GLY A 72 -5.62 16.62 -32.32
CA GLY A 72 -6.06 18.01 -32.36
C GLY A 72 -5.06 18.87 -31.59
N SER A 73 -4.27 19.67 -32.32
CA SER A 73 -3.31 20.62 -31.78
C SER A 73 -3.98 21.87 -31.21
N ALA A 74 -3.57 22.29 -30.01
CA ALA A 74 -3.63 23.69 -29.60
C ALA A 74 -2.23 24.12 -29.11
N ARG A 75 -1.78 25.27 -29.65
CA ARG A 75 -0.41 25.81 -29.58
C ARG A 75 -0.13 26.61 -28.30
N ARG A 76 1.18 26.79 -28.08
CA ARG A 76 1.95 27.85 -27.35
C ARG A 76 2.54 27.33 -26.03
N GLY A 77 3.81 27.52 -25.70
CA GLY A 77 4.79 28.49 -26.18
C GLY A 77 6.25 28.02 -26.08
N ILE A 78 7.09 28.81 -26.77
CA ILE A 78 8.50 28.67 -27.12
C ILE A 78 9.40 29.09 -25.95
N TRP A 79 10.51 28.37 -25.68
CA TRP A 79 11.84 28.95 -25.35
C TRP A 79 12.98 27.97 -25.73
N ARG A 80 13.71 28.36 -26.80
CA ARG A 80 15.15 28.23 -27.13
C ARG A 80 15.97 27.14 -26.38
N SER A 81 16.38 26.02 -26.99
CA SER A 81 17.55 25.78 -27.87
C SER A 81 18.91 26.19 -27.31
N TRP A 82 19.88 25.24 -27.26
CA TRP A 82 21.24 25.29 -27.84
C TRP A 82 21.90 23.88 -27.82
N PRO A 83 22.86 23.58 -28.72
CA PRO A 83 23.01 22.25 -29.33
C PRO A 83 24.10 21.34 -28.74
N ALA A 84 23.85 20.03 -28.86
CA ALA A 84 24.85 18.96 -28.72
C ALA A 84 25.56 18.73 -30.06
N LEU A 85 26.88 18.63 -30.03
CA LEU A 85 27.72 18.15 -31.13
C LEU A 85 28.26 16.76 -30.74
N CYS A 86 27.70 15.73 -31.37
CA CYS A 86 28.33 14.42 -31.48
C CYS A 86 29.49 14.51 -32.48
N SER A 87 30.65 13.99 -32.11
CA SER A 87 31.60 13.45 -33.08
C SER A 87 31.93 12.01 -32.70
N GLN A 88 31.58 11.10 -33.58
CA GLN A 88 32.03 9.71 -33.60
C GLN A 88 33.49 9.70 -34.02
N GLN A 89 34.33 8.98 -33.30
CA GLN A 89 35.62 8.53 -33.83
C GLN A 89 35.81 7.05 -33.51
N GLN A 90 35.45 6.22 -34.50
CA GLN A 90 35.93 4.85 -34.60
C GLN A 90 37.42 4.90 -34.92
N GLN A 91 38.26 4.29 -34.08
CA GLN A 91 39.58 3.85 -34.50
C GLN A 91 39.69 2.34 -34.31
N ARG A 92 39.75 1.67 -35.46
CA ARG A 92 40.26 0.31 -35.64
C ARG A 92 41.75 0.33 -35.29
N PHE A 93 42.20 -0.62 -34.47
CA PHE A 93 43.61 -0.99 -34.43
C PHE A 93 43.80 -2.45 -34.82
N SER A 94 44.75 -2.61 -35.73
CA SER A 94 45.13 -3.79 -36.48
C SER A 94 45.87 -4.82 -35.62
N SER A 95 45.54 -6.09 -35.88
CA SER A 95 46.33 -7.26 -35.51
C SER A 95 47.75 -7.21 -36.08
N SER A 96 48.75 -7.40 -35.24
CA SER A 96 50.08 -7.85 -35.67
C SER A 96 50.46 -9.12 -34.93
N LEU A 97 50.70 -10.18 -35.71
CA LEU A 97 51.31 -11.43 -35.29
C LEU A 97 52.82 -11.21 -35.19
N CYS A 98 53.41 -11.51 -34.03
CA CYS A 98 54.84 -11.78 -33.92
C CYS A 98 55.05 -13.06 -33.12
N SER A 99 55.65 -14.03 -33.80
CA SER A 99 56.14 -15.31 -33.29
C SER A 99 57.51 -15.11 -32.63
N ALA A 100 57.69 -15.56 -31.39
CA ALA A 100 59.01 -15.90 -30.86
C ALA A 100 58.96 -16.81 -29.62
N LYS A 101 59.47 -18.03 -29.83
CA LYS A 101 60.33 -18.87 -28.97
C LYS A 101 59.91 -19.12 -27.50
N LYS A 102 59.56 -20.39 -27.25
CA LYS A 102 59.47 -21.04 -25.93
C LYS A 102 60.81 -20.99 -25.20
N LEU A 103 60.81 -20.37 -24.02
CA LEU A 103 61.80 -20.59 -22.95
C LEU A 103 61.05 -21.23 -21.78
N HIS A 104 61.43 -22.46 -21.42
CA HIS A 104 60.95 -23.13 -20.22
C HIS A 104 61.60 -22.46 -19.00
N VAL A 105 60.83 -21.67 -18.27
CA VAL A 105 61.18 -21.22 -16.92
C VAL A 105 60.29 -22.01 -15.96
N ALA A 106 60.93 -22.72 -15.03
CA ALA A 106 60.27 -23.45 -13.96
C ALA A 106 59.41 -22.49 -13.13
N ALA A 107 58.09 -22.70 -13.14
CA ALA A 107 57.16 -21.95 -12.32
C ALA A 107 57.22 -22.48 -10.89
N THR A 108 57.91 -21.75 -10.02
CA THR A 108 57.78 -21.88 -8.57
C THR A 108 56.33 -21.53 -8.22
N SER A 109 55.55 -22.53 -7.79
CA SER A 109 54.16 -22.35 -7.39
C SER A 109 54.08 -21.42 -6.18
N LEU A 110 53.60 -20.20 -6.40
CA LEU A 110 53.15 -19.31 -5.33
C LEU A 110 52.02 -20.00 -4.55
N PRO A 111 51.99 -19.87 -3.21
CA PRO A 111 50.90 -20.41 -2.41
C PRO A 111 49.56 -19.80 -2.87
N PRO A 112 48.44 -20.54 -2.80
CA PRO A 112 47.15 -20.03 -3.21
C PRO A 112 46.83 -18.79 -2.36
N GLN A 113 46.75 -17.63 -3.03
CA GLN A 113 46.28 -16.43 -2.37
C GLN A 113 44.85 -16.71 -1.90
N LEU A 114 44.63 -16.62 -0.59
CA LEU A 114 43.29 -16.57 0.00
C LEU A 114 42.46 -15.56 -0.81
N PRO A 115 41.23 -15.91 -1.25
CA PRO A 115 40.43 -15.02 -2.07
C PRO A 115 40.24 -13.70 -1.30
N LYS A 116 40.70 -12.59 -1.89
CA LYS A 116 40.40 -11.24 -1.40
C LYS A 116 38.88 -11.17 -1.19
N ALA A 117 38.44 -10.84 0.03
CA ALA A 117 37.03 -10.70 0.35
C ALA A 117 36.36 -9.81 -0.69
N ARG A 118 35.41 -10.36 -1.45
CA ARG A 118 34.68 -9.59 -2.47
C ARG A 118 33.94 -8.46 -1.75
N LYS A 119 34.17 -7.22 -2.19
CA LYS A 119 33.44 -6.05 -1.68
C LYS A 119 31.96 -6.28 -1.96
N LYS A 120 31.14 -6.34 -0.91
CA LYS A 120 29.69 -6.52 -1.03
C LYS A 120 29.08 -5.38 -1.84
N SER A 121 28.08 -5.69 -2.64
CA SER A 121 27.29 -4.65 -3.34
C SER A 121 26.51 -3.81 -2.32
N LYS A 122 25.96 -2.68 -2.73
CA LYS A 122 25.17 -1.81 -1.83
C LYS A 122 23.77 -1.61 -2.38
N VAL A 123 22.79 -1.56 -1.49
CA VAL A 123 21.39 -1.23 -1.78
C VAL A 123 21.00 0.01 -0.98
N ILE A 124 20.51 1.03 -1.65
CA ILE A 124 20.03 2.25 -1.00
C ILE A 124 18.56 2.05 -0.63
N VAL A 125 18.19 2.37 0.61
CA VAL A 125 16.81 2.35 1.08
C VAL A 125 16.42 3.75 1.53
N ILE A 126 15.46 4.37 0.86
CA ILE A 126 14.92 5.69 1.19
C ILE A 126 13.50 5.52 1.75
N SER A 127 13.37 5.77 3.04
CA SER A 127 12.11 5.74 3.79
C SER A 127 11.78 7.11 4.38
N GLY A 128 10.64 7.22 5.07
CA GLY A 128 10.07 8.48 5.52
C GLY A 128 8.53 8.48 5.53
N PRO A 129 7.88 9.39 6.25
CA PRO A 129 6.42 9.49 6.25
C PRO A 129 5.87 9.94 4.88
N THR A 130 4.60 9.63 4.60
CA THR A 130 3.90 10.22 3.44
C THR A 130 3.95 11.74 3.51
N GLY A 131 4.16 12.42 2.38
CA GLY A 131 4.33 13.88 2.31
C GLY A 131 5.76 14.39 2.53
N ALA A 132 6.74 13.54 2.89
CA ALA A 132 8.12 13.96 3.14
C ALA A 132 8.99 14.16 1.87
N GLY A 133 8.49 13.86 0.67
CA GLY A 133 9.26 14.03 -0.57
C GLY A 133 10.17 12.85 -0.99
N LYS A 134 9.96 11.65 -0.41
CA LYS A 134 10.76 10.44 -0.71
C LYS A 134 10.89 10.12 -2.20
N SER A 135 9.79 10.15 -2.95
CA SER A 135 9.78 9.76 -4.37
C SER A 135 10.69 10.67 -5.19
N ARG A 136 10.63 11.98 -4.94
CA ARG A 136 11.51 12.98 -5.56
C ARG A 136 12.99 12.72 -5.24
N LEU A 137 13.30 12.43 -3.97
CA LEU A 137 14.65 12.12 -3.54
C LEU A 137 15.18 10.84 -4.20
N ALA A 138 14.38 9.77 -4.21
CA ALA A 138 14.74 8.50 -4.81
C ALA A 138 14.98 8.61 -6.31
N LEU A 139 14.12 9.35 -7.03
CA LEU A 139 14.27 9.62 -8.46
C LEU A 139 15.61 10.29 -8.77
N GLU A 140 15.94 11.35 -8.04
CA GLU A 140 17.16 12.11 -8.30
C GLU A 140 18.43 11.32 -7.92
N VAL A 141 18.41 10.58 -6.81
CA VAL A 141 19.51 9.69 -6.41
C VAL A 141 19.72 8.58 -7.43
N ALA A 142 18.65 7.90 -7.87
CA ALA A 142 18.75 6.85 -8.86
C ALA A 142 19.26 7.40 -10.20
N ARG A 143 18.78 8.56 -10.63
CA ARG A 143 19.25 9.22 -11.86
C ARG A 143 20.76 9.50 -11.84
N ARG A 144 21.30 10.01 -10.72
CA ARG A 144 22.75 10.33 -10.60
C ARG A 144 23.64 9.11 -10.51
N LEU A 145 23.14 8.04 -9.90
CA LEU A 145 23.90 6.81 -9.68
C LEU A 145 23.74 5.79 -10.81
N GLY A 146 22.95 6.08 -11.85
CA GLY A 146 22.61 5.08 -12.88
C GLY A 146 21.81 3.90 -12.30
N GLY A 147 20.98 4.20 -11.29
CA GLY A 147 20.20 3.24 -10.53
C GLY A 147 18.81 2.98 -11.10
N GLU A 148 18.11 2.07 -10.44
CA GLU A 148 16.73 1.70 -10.71
C GLU A 148 15.94 1.70 -9.40
N ILE A 149 14.66 2.08 -9.45
CA ILE A 149 13.83 2.24 -8.25
C ILE A 149 12.98 1.00 -8.02
N ILE A 150 12.98 0.49 -6.79
CA ILE A 150 12.11 -0.59 -6.36
C ILE A 150 11.09 -0.02 -5.37
N SER A 151 9.81 0.04 -5.75
CA SER A 151 8.78 0.60 -4.88
C SER A 151 8.49 -0.31 -3.69
N ALA A 152 8.54 0.24 -2.48
CA ALA A 152 8.16 -0.39 -1.22
C ALA A 152 6.87 0.23 -0.65
N ASP A 153 5.88 0.42 -1.52
CA ASP A 153 4.54 0.92 -1.20
C ASP A 153 3.49 -0.17 -1.44
N SER A 154 2.59 -0.36 -0.47
CA SER A 154 1.57 -1.42 -0.56
C SER A 154 0.40 -1.10 -1.49
N VAL A 155 0.34 0.11 -2.04
CA VAL A 155 -0.76 0.59 -2.90
C VAL A 155 -0.29 0.82 -4.34
N GLN A 156 0.92 1.34 -4.54
CA GLN A 156 1.46 1.59 -5.90
C GLN A 156 1.61 0.33 -6.75
N VAL A 157 1.58 -0.86 -6.14
CA VAL A 157 1.55 -2.15 -6.84
C VAL A 157 0.29 -2.35 -7.69
N TYR A 158 -0.80 -1.64 -7.39
CA TYR A 158 -2.09 -1.80 -8.04
C TYR A 158 -2.23 -0.91 -9.28
N ARG A 159 -2.69 -1.52 -10.37
CA ARG A 159 -3.07 -0.85 -11.62
C ARG A 159 -4.23 0.12 -11.41
N SER A 160 -4.16 1.25 -12.10
CA SER A 160 -5.20 2.29 -12.11
C SER A 160 -5.46 2.97 -10.76
N LEU A 161 -4.62 2.74 -9.75
CA LEU A 161 -4.63 3.39 -8.45
C LEU A 161 -3.44 4.35 -8.35
N ASP A 162 -3.50 5.45 -9.10
CA ASP A 162 -2.36 6.32 -9.38
C ASP A 162 -2.37 7.55 -8.47
N VAL A 163 -3.47 8.29 -8.45
CA VAL A 163 -3.61 9.56 -7.71
C VAL A 163 -3.62 9.30 -6.23
N GLY A 164 -4.47 8.39 -5.74
CA GLY A 164 -4.56 8.09 -4.30
C GLY A 164 -3.28 7.49 -3.71
N SER A 165 -2.46 6.81 -4.52
CA SER A 165 -1.17 6.25 -4.10
C SER A 165 0.01 7.21 -4.29
N ALA A 166 -0.21 8.35 -4.96
CA ALA A 166 0.82 9.20 -5.55
C ALA A 166 1.91 8.40 -6.24
N LYS A 167 1.48 7.55 -7.17
CA LYS A 167 2.37 6.89 -8.10
C LYS A 167 3.17 7.93 -8.88
N PRO A 168 4.48 7.71 -9.13
CA PRO A 168 5.24 8.60 -10.01
C PRO A 168 4.55 8.71 -11.37
N SER A 169 4.58 9.91 -11.95
CA SER A 169 4.02 10.16 -13.28
C SER A 169 4.74 9.35 -14.37
N ALA A 170 4.10 9.17 -15.53
CA ALA A 170 4.74 8.54 -16.67
C ALA A 170 6.05 9.24 -17.10
N SER A 171 6.11 10.57 -16.97
CA SER A 171 7.34 11.33 -17.20
C SER A 171 8.44 10.98 -16.20
N GLU A 172 8.13 10.85 -14.91
CA GLU A 172 9.13 10.46 -13.89
C GLU A 172 9.58 9.01 -14.07
N MET A 173 8.65 8.09 -14.37
CA MET A 173 8.96 6.69 -14.65
C MET A 173 9.77 6.50 -15.93
N SER A 174 9.70 7.43 -16.88
CA SER A 174 10.54 7.40 -18.10
C SER A 174 11.99 7.81 -17.84
N MET A 175 12.28 8.53 -16.74
CA MET A 175 13.64 8.97 -16.41
C MET A 175 14.48 7.85 -15.80
N VAL A 176 13.85 6.98 -15.01
CA VAL A 176 14.50 5.88 -14.28
C VAL A 176 13.54 4.67 -14.25
N PRO A 177 14.01 3.44 -14.51
CA PRO A 177 13.18 2.24 -14.38
C PRO A 177 12.59 2.09 -12.97
N HIS A 178 11.30 1.82 -12.88
CA HIS A 178 10.60 1.54 -11.63
C HIS A 178 10.10 0.09 -11.61
N HIS A 179 10.35 -0.60 -10.51
CA HIS A 179 9.91 -1.97 -10.24
C HIS A 179 8.81 -1.98 -9.19
N LEU A 180 7.97 -3.02 -9.24
CA LEU A 180 6.86 -3.26 -8.30
C LEU A 180 5.79 -2.15 -8.30
N ILE A 181 5.59 -1.53 -9.46
CA ILE A 181 4.48 -0.62 -9.74
C ILE A 181 3.61 -1.27 -10.82
N ASP A 182 2.28 -1.19 -10.69
CA ASP A 182 1.34 -1.72 -11.69
C ASP A 182 1.43 -3.25 -11.95
N ILE A 183 1.90 -4.00 -10.95
CA ILE A 183 2.06 -5.45 -11.04
C ILE A 183 0.80 -6.24 -10.67
N MET A 184 -0.15 -5.63 -9.94
CA MET A 184 -1.38 -6.26 -9.45
C MET A 184 -2.64 -5.59 -10.01
N HIS A 185 -3.69 -6.37 -10.23
CA HIS A 185 -5.05 -5.85 -10.42
C HIS A 185 -5.70 -5.50 -9.08
N ALA A 186 -6.61 -4.52 -9.04
CA ALA A 186 -7.22 -4.02 -7.80
C ALA A 186 -8.04 -5.06 -7.02
N CYS A 187 -8.51 -6.12 -7.67
CA CYS A 187 -9.22 -7.24 -7.02
C CYS A 187 -8.27 -8.25 -6.36
N GLU A 188 -6.97 -8.18 -6.62
CA GLU A 188 -5.99 -9.15 -6.12
C GLU A 188 -5.41 -8.72 -4.77
N ASP A 189 -4.98 -9.70 -3.98
CA ASP A 189 -4.29 -9.44 -2.72
C ASP A 189 -2.78 -9.37 -2.94
N TYR A 190 -2.14 -8.43 -2.25
CA TYR A 190 -0.67 -8.31 -2.22
C TYR A 190 -0.17 -8.28 -0.77
N SER A 191 0.70 -9.23 -0.43
CA SER A 191 1.15 -9.47 0.94
C SER A 191 2.61 -9.05 1.15
N ALA A 192 3.01 -8.85 2.41
CA ALA A 192 4.41 -8.60 2.76
C ALA A 192 5.35 -9.75 2.35
N GLY A 193 4.85 -10.99 2.27
CA GLY A 193 5.62 -12.14 1.80
C GLY A 193 5.86 -12.12 0.29
N MET A 194 4.87 -11.66 -0.49
CA MET A 194 5.02 -11.42 -1.92
C MET A 194 6.02 -10.30 -2.17
N PHE A 195 5.83 -9.14 -1.52
CA PHE A 195 6.78 -8.03 -1.59
C PHE A 195 8.21 -8.48 -1.26
N PHE A 196 8.41 -9.25 -0.19
CA PHE A 196 9.73 -9.75 0.17
C PHE A 196 10.37 -10.51 -1.00
N SER A 197 9.62 -11.42 -1.62
CA SER A 197 10.12 -12.26 -2.71
C SER A 197 10.41 -11.44 -3.97
N ASP A 198 9.48 -10.56 -4.35
CA ASP A 198 9.57 -9.77 -5.57
C ASP A 198 10.61 -8.66 -5.46
N ALA A 199 10.73 -7.99 -4.30
CA ALA A 199 11.75 -6.97 -4.07
C ALA A 199 13.16 -7.56 -4.02
N ARG A 200 13.34 -8.75 -3.42
CA ARG A 200 14.62 -9.45 -3.43
C ARG A 200 15.02 -9.85 -4.85
N ARG A 201 14.08 -10.38 -5.64
CA ARG A 201 14.30 -10.72 -7.06
C ARG A 201 14.68 -9.48 -7.86
N ALA A 202 13.88 -8.42 -7.78
CA ALA A 202 14.16 -7.15 -8.48
C ALA A 202 15.52 -6.58 -8.10
N THR A 203 15.90 -6.63 -6.82
CA THR A 203 17.22 -6.18 -6.35
C THR A 203 18.35 -6.97 -7.00
N GLN A 204 18.22 -8.30 -7.04
CA GLN A 204 19.21 -9.17 -7.70
C GLN A 204 19.31 -8.87 -9.19
N ASP A 205 18.19 -8.68 -9.87
CA ASP A 205 18.15 -8.38 -11.30
C ASP A 205 18.81 -7.03 -11.61
N VAL A 206 18.56 -6.00 -10.79
CA VAL A 206 19.19 -4.68 -10.91
C VAL A 206 20.71 -4.77 -10.70
N LEU A 207 21.15 -5.49 -9.66
CA LEU A 207 22.57 -5.72 -9.39
C LEU A 207 23.25 -6.50 -10.53
N ALA A 208 22.58 -7.50 -11.10
CA ALA A 208 23.10 -8.30 -12.20
C ALA A 208 23.31 -7.48 -13.49
N ARG A 209 22.55 -6.40 -13.68
CA ARG A 209 22.75 -5.42 -14.76
C ARG A 209 23.88 -4.42 -14.47
N GLY A 210 24.45 -4.43 -13.27
CA GLY A 210 25.45 -3.45 -12.83
C GLY A 210 24.85 -2.10 -12.42
N SER A 211 23.53 -2.02 -12.25
CA SER A 211 22.82 -0.81 -11.83
C SER A 211 22.68 -0.74 -10.31
N VAL A 212 22.41 0.46 -9.80
CA VAL A 212 22.26 0.71 -8.36
C VAL A 212 20.80 0.49 -7.91
N PRO A 213 20.51 -0.45 -7.01
CA PRO A 213 19.15 -0.63 -6.50
C PRO A 213 18.81 0.47 -5.47
N VAL A 214 17.76 1.24 -5.76
CA VAL A 214 17.21 2.27 -4.87
C VAL A 214 15.80 1.86 -4.44
N VAL A 215 15.67 1.32 -3.24
CA VAL A 215 14.37 0.93 -2.67
C VAL A 215 13.73 2.14 -2.01
N ALA A 216 12.52 2.52 -2.46
CA ALA A 216 11.84 3.71 -1.97
C ALA A 216 10.42 3.39 -1.49
N GLY A 217 10.07 3.79 -0.27
CA GLY A 217 8.71 3.55 0.24
C GLY A 217 8.55 3.83 1.73
N GLY A 218 7.33 3.72 2.23
CA GLY A 218 6.99 4.00 3.64
C GLY A 218 6.41 2.81 4.40
N THR A 219 6.37 1.62 3.80
CA THR A 219 5.75 0.44 4.39
C THR A 219 6.73 -0.27 5.32
N GLY A 220 6.64 0.02 6.62
CA GLY A 220 7.62 -0.45 7.62
C GLY A 220 7.81 -1.96 7.66
N LEU A 221 6.72 -2.75 7.61
CA LEU A 221 6.80 -4.22 7.61
C LEU A 221 7.50 -4.77 6.36
N TYR A 222 7.21 -4.19 5.20
CA TYR A 222 7.85 -4.56 3.93
C TYR A 222 9.35 -4.35 4.01
N LEU A 223 9.78 -3.15 4.40
CA LEU A 223 11.19 -2.81 4.51
C LEU A 223 11.91 -3.62 5.59
N ARG A 224 11.26 -3.89 6.74
CA ARG A 224 11.83 -4.76 7.78
C ARG A 224 12.10 -6.16 7.25
N TRP A 225 11.12 -6.78 6.58
CA TRP A 225 11.31 -8.12 6.02
C TRP A 225 12.32 -8.11 4.88
N PHE A 226 12.29 -7.08 4.04
CA PHE A 226 13.28 -6.92 2.97
C PHE A 226 14.70 -6.73 3.48
N ILE A 227 14.91 -6.11 4.65
CA ILE A 227 16.25 -5.95 5.22
C ILE A 227 16.67 -7.22 5.97
N TYR A 228 15.86 -7.65 6.92
CA TYR A 228 16.25 -8.65 7.91
C TYR A 228 15.84 -10.09 7.56
N GLY A 229 14.92 -10.27 6.63
CA GLY A 229 14.28 -11.55 6.35
C GLY A 229 12.83 -11.61 6.87
N LYS A 230 12.02 -12.45 6.23
CA LYS A 230 10.66 -12.78 6.66
C LYS A 230 10.67 -14.02 7.57
N PRO A 231 9.68 -14.19 8.46
CA PRO A 231 9.54 -15.45 9.19
C PRO A 231 9.10 -16.58 8.23
N ASN A 232 9.48 -17.82 8.56
CA ASN A 232 9.14 -19.02 7.79
C ASN A 232 7.76 -19.57 8.17
N VAL A 233 6.73 -18.71 8.09
CA VAL A 233 5.35 -19.09 8.36
C VAL A 233 4.73 -19.66 7.08
N PRO A 234 4.10 -20.85 7.11
CA PRO A 234 3.41 -21.38 5.94
C PRO A 234 2.22 -20.50 5.54
N GLN A 235 1.97 -20.42 4.23
CA GLN A 235 0.75 -19.80 3.72
C GLN A 235 -0.45 -20.71 4.00
N SER A 236 -1.53 -20.11 4.51
CA SER A 236 -2.75 -20.84 4.83
C SER A 236 -3.56 -21.08 3.55
N SER A 237 -4.13 -22.27 3.40
CA SER A 237 -5.00 -22.58 2.26
C SER A 237 -6.31 -21.80 2.34
N SER A 238 -6.95 -21.57 1.19
CA SER A 238 -8.25 -20.89 1.11
C SER A 238 -9.32 -21.55 1.99
N ASN A 239 -9.31 -22.88 2.08
CA ASN A 239 -10.23 -23.63 2.93
C ASN A 239 -10.04 -23.32 4.43
N ILE A 240 -8.79 -23.20 4.89
CA ILE A 240 -8.48 -22.85 6.28
C ILE A 240 -8.93 -21.42 6.57
N ILE A 241 -8.61 -20.48 5.68
CA ILE A 241 -9.00 -19.07 5.80
C ILE A 241 -10.53 -18.96 5.89
N SER A 242 -11.25 -19.62 4.99
CA SER A 242 -12.72 -19.62 4.98
C SER A 242 -13.29 -20.24 6.25
N SER A 243 -12.74 -21.37 6.72
CA SER A 243 -13.18 -22.04 7.94
C SER A 243 -13.00 -21.16 9.18
N VAL A 244 -11.83 -20.54 9.33
CA VAL A 244 -11.55 -19.60 10.42
C VAL A 244 -12.48 -18.39 10.36
N TRP A 245 -12.74 -17.85 9.16
CA TRP A 245 -13.63 -16.73 8.99
C TRP A 245 -15.07 -17.06 9.42
N SER A 246 -15.60 -18.21 8.99
CA SER A 246 -16.95 -18.66 9.35
C SER A 246 -17.10 -18.93 10.84
N GLU A 247 -16.09 -19.52 11.48
CA GLU A 247 -16.11 -19.79 12.92
C GLU A 247 -16.08 -18.51 13.76
N LEU A 248 -15.31 -17.51 13.32
CA LEU A 248 -15.22 -16.23 14.01
C LEU A 248 -16.38 -15.28 13.71
N ALA A 249 -17.24 -15.58 12.73
CA ALA A 249 -18.33 -14.70 12.30
C ALA A 249 -19.28 -14.36 13.46
N GLY A 250 -19.77 -15.37 14.19
CA GLY A 250 -20.68 -15.16 15.31
C GLY A 250 -20.05 -14.33 16.44
N PHE A 251 -18.77 -14.53 16.73
CA PHE A 251 -18.05 -13.74 17.75
C PHE A 251 -17.89 -12.28 17.34
N ARG A 252 -17.59 -12.03 16.06
CA ARG A 252 -17.44 -10.68 15.49
C ARG A 252 -18.75 -9.91 15.53
N GLU A 253 -19.84 -10.55 15.10
CA GLU A 253 -21.17 -9.92 15.04
C GLU A 253 -21.72 -9.58 16.43
N SER A 254 -21.47 -10.46 17.41
CA SER A 254 -21.92 -10.26 18.80
C SER A 254 -20.92 -9.52 19.69
N GLY A 255 -19.75 -9.15 19.17
CA GLY A 255 -18.71 -8.44 19.93
C GLY A 255 -18.07 -9.26 21.05
N ARG A 256 -18.12 -10.60 20.99
CA ARG A 256 -17.61 -11.53 22.01
C ARG A 256 -16.09 -11.73 21.88
N TRP A 257 -15.32 -10.65 22.06
CA TRP A 257 -13.86 -10.65 21.88
C TRP A 257 -13.14 -11.60 22.83
N GLU A 258 -13.47 -11.56 24.12
CA GLU A 258 -12.82 -12.34 25.17
C GLU A 258 -12.94 -13.84 24.91
N GLU A 259 -14.10 -14.28 24.40
CA GLU A 259 -14.35 -15.67 24.08
C GLU A 259 -13.61 -16.13 22.82
N ALA A 260 -13.42 -15.24 21.85
CA ALA A 260 -12.58 -15.52 20.69
C ALA A 260 -11.09 -15.59 21.06
N VAL A 261 -10.63 -14.79 22.03
CA VAL A 261 -9.27 -14.91 22.58
C VAL A 261 -9.11 -16.24 23.31
N GLU A 262 -10.11 -16.68 24.07
CA GLU A 262 -10.11 -17.99 24.73
C GLU A 262 -10.09 -19.16 23.73
N LEU A 263 -10.79 -19.03 22.60
CA LEU A 263 -10.69 -19.98 21.49
C LEU A 263 -9.24 -20.09 20.97
N LEU A 264 -8.56 -18.95 20.81
CA LEU A 264 -7.19 -18.91 20.34
C LEU A 264 -6.19 -19.48 21.38
N LEU A 265 -6.41 -19.22 22.68
CA LEU A 265 -5.64 -19.84 23.77
C LEU A 265 -5.77 -21.36 23.74
N LYS A 266 -7.01 -21.87 23.62
CA LYS A 266 -7.28 -23.32 23.52
C LYS A 266 -6.68 -23.96 22.27
N ALA A 267 -6.53 -23.19 21.19
CA ALA A 267 -5.86 -23.64 19.98
C ALA A 267 -4.32 -23.73 20.13
N GLY A 268 -3.75 -23.19 21.22
CA GLY A 268 -2.33 -23.32 21.53
C GLY A 268 -1.49 -22.06 21.30
N ASP A 269 -2.10 -20.87 21.24
CA ASP A 269 -1.36 -19.60 21.24
C ASP A 269 -1.20 -19.06 22.68
N PRO A 270 -0.02 -19.19 23.32
CA PRO A 270 0.18 -18.69 24.68
C PRO A 270 0.13 -17.16 24.79
N GLU A 271 0.36 -16.44 23.69
CA GLU A 271 0.41 -14.98 23.63
C GLU A 271 -0.93 -14.38 23.16
N ALA A 272 -2.02 -15.16 23.13
CA ALA A 272 -3.31 -14.68 22.62
C ALA A 272 -3.86 -13.49 23.42
N ARG A 273 -3.54 -13.40 24.72
CA ARG A 273 -3.95 -12.30 25.61
C ARG A 273 -3.23 -10.98 25.33
N ASP A 274 -2.11 -11.02 24.61
CA ASP A 274 -1.34 -9.83 24.24
C ASP A 274 -1.93 -9.11 23.01
N LEU A 275 -2.99 -9.67 22.42
CA LEU A 275 -3.67 -9.03 21.29
C LEU A 275 -4.41 -7.77 21.72
N ASP A 276 -4.20 -6.70 20.96
CA ASP A 276 -5.00 -5.48 21.04
C ASP A 276 -6.49 -5.84 20.94
N THR A 277 -7.31 -5.28 21.85
CA THR A 277 -8.76 -5.53 21.90
C THR A 277 -9.42 -5.31 20.55
N ASN A 278 -10.31 -6.22 20.16
CA ASN A 278 -11.04 -6.19 18.88
C ASN A 278 -10.16 -6.24 17.63
N ASN A 279 -8.90 -6.65 17.73
CA ASN A 279 -8.04 -6.88 16.57
C ASN A 279 -8.34 -8.24 15.91
N TRP A 280 -9.55 -8.35 15.35
CA TRP A 280 -10.08 -9.55 14.70
C TRP A 280 -9.20 -10.05 13.56
N ALA A 281 -8.51 -9.15 12.85
CA ALA A 281 -7.60 -9.52 11.77
C ALA A 281 -6.37 -10.29 12.29
N ARG A 282 -5.74 -9.81 13.37
CA ARG A 282 -4.59 -10.51 13.98
C ARG A 282 -5.01 -11.81 14.66
N LEU A 283 -6.18 -11.84 15.30
CA LEU A 283 -6.73 -13.05 15.92
C LEU A 283 -6.98 -14.13 14.86
N SER A 284 -7.70 -13.80 13.78
CA SER A 284 -7.93 -14.72 12.66
C SER A 284 -6.62 -15.23 12.08
N ARG A 285 -5.65 -14.33 11.85
CA ARG A 285 -4.36 -14.74 11.28
C ARG A 285 -3.58 -15.70 12.19
N ARG A 286 -3.60 -15.51 13.51
CA ARG A 286 -2.94 -16.43 14.46
C ARG A 286 -3.61 -17.81 14.46
N LEU A 287 -4.95 -17.85 14.42
CA LEU A 287 -5.70 -19.10 14.34
C LEU A 287 -5.45 -19.83 13.01
N GLU A 288 -5.40 -19.11 11.89
CA GLU A 288 -5.02 -19.65 10.58
C GLU A 288 -3.64 -20.28 10.60
N ILE A 289 -2.65 -19.62 11.22
CA ILE A 289 -1.27 -20.13 11.34
C ILE A 289 -1.28 -21.46 12.11
N ILE A 290 -1.90 -21.50 13.29
CA ILE A 290 -1.99 -22.71 14.11
C ILE A 290 -2.64 -23.85 13.35
N ARG A 291 -3.74 -23.60 12.63
CA ARG A 291 -4.42 -24.64 11.85
C ARG A 291 -3.61 -25.12 10.67
N SER A 292 -2.78 -24.26 10.10
CA SER A 292 -1.96 -24.59 8.93
C SER A 292 -0.68 -25.32 9.31
N SER A 293 -0.09 -24.98 10.46
CA SER A 293 1.25 -25.46 10.86
C SER A 293 1.26 -26.38 12.07
N GLY A 294 0.19 -26.41 12.86
CA GLY A 294 0.13 -27.04 14.18
C GLY A 294 0.89 -26.29 15.28
N SER A 295 1.45 -25.10 15.00
CA SER A 295 2.27 -24.33 15.94
C SER A 295 1.84 -22.85 15.99
N PRO A 296 1.96 -22.18 17.14
CA PRO A 296 1.63 -20.76 17.26
C PRO A 296 2.57 -19.88 16.44
N ALA A 297 2.13 -18.65 16.15
CA ALA A 297 2.95 -17.69 15.39
C ALA A 297 4.30 -17.40 16.08
N SER A 298 4.35 -17.44 17.41
CA SER A 298 5.55 -17.26 18.21
C SER A 298 6.60 -18.37 18.03
N ALA A 299 6.22 -19.55 17.54
CA ALA A 299 7.15 -20.63 17.22
C ALA A 299 7.99 -20.33 15.96
N PHE A 300 7.60 -19.35 15.15
CA PHE A 300 8.31 -18.95 13.95
C PHE A 300 9.19 -17.74 14.25
N THR A 301 10.49 -17.98 14.44
CA THR A 301 11.47 -16.93 14.74
C THR A 301 11.44 -15.82 13.69
N LEU A 302 11.27 -14.57 14.15
CA LEU A 302 11.48 -13.39 13.33
C LEU A 302 12.99 -13.10 13.29
N PRO A 303 13.64 -13.10 12.10
CA PRO A 303 15.08 -12.82 12.01
C PRO A 303 15.47 -11.47 12.65
N TYR A 304 14.56 -10.49 12.58
CA TYR A 304 14.73 -9.19 13.23
C TYR A 304 14.89 -9.28 14.75
N SER A 305 14.19 -10.19 15.43
CA SER A 305 14.29 -10.34 16.89
C SER A 305 15.66 -10.85 17.31
N SER A 306 16.26 -11.75 16.53
CA SER A 306 17.64 -12.21 16.72
C SER A 306 18.64 -11.06 16.53
N PHE A 307 18.42 -10.23 15.51
CA PHE A 307 19.23 -9.03 15.26
C PHE A 307 19.14 -8.00 16.40
N GLN A 308 17.93 -7.74 16.93
CA GLN A 308 17.75 -6.86 18.09
C GLN A 308 18.48 -7.40 19.32
N LYS A 309 18.32 -8.68 19.64
CA LYS A 309 19.04 -9.33 20.75
C LYS A 309 20.54 -9.18 20.59
N GLN A 310 21.11 -9.46 19.41
CA GLN A 310 22.55 -9.30 19.16
C GLN A 310 23.05 -7.86 19.34
N GLN A 311 22.25 -6.84 19.00
CA GLN A 311 22.64 -5.46 19.26
C GLN A 311 22.59 -5.08 20.74
N ASP A 312 21.61 -5.61 21.47
CA ASP A 312 21.43 -5.34 22.90
C ASP A 312 22.40 -6.19 23.75
N THR A 313 22.84 -7.37 23.26
CA THR A 313 23.81 -8.28 23.89
C THR A 313 25.25 -8.11 23.39
N LYS A 314 25.64 -6.93 22.88
CA LYS A 314 27.06 -6.57 22.60
C LYS A 314 27.97 -6.56 23.86
N LEU A 315 27.64 -7.35 24.89
CA LEU A 315 28.44 -7.63 26.08
C LEU A 315 28.80 -9.11 26.26
N THR A 316 28.33 -10.06 25.44
CA THR A 316 28.76 -11.46 25.55
C THR A 316 28.71 -12.21 24.22
N ASP A 317 29.88 -12.67 23.78
CA ASP A 317 30.09 -13.51 22.60
C ASP A 317 29.52 -14.92 22.78
N SER A 318 28.62 -15.33 21.87
CA SER A 318 28.57 -16.69 21.29
C SER A 318 27.49 -16.76 20.20
N PRO A 319 27.79 -17.27 18.99
CA PRO A 319 26.80 -17.46 17.94
C PRO A 319 26.04 -18.77 18.16
N SER A 320 24.77 -18.69 18.50
CA SER A 320 23.85 -19.84 18.43
C SER A 320 23.38 -20.02 16.98
N ASN A 321 23.79 -21.12 16.34
CA ASN A 321 23.26 -21.59 15.06
C ASN A 321 21.82 -22.08 15.25
N ASP A 322 20.83 -21.19 15.04
CA ASP A 322 19.42 -21.60 14.97
C ASP A 322 18.96 -21.65 13.51
N ALA A 323 18.76 -22.87 13.00
CA ALA A 323 18.61 -23.22 11.59
C ALA A 323 17.21 -22.93 10.99
N THR A 324 16.42 -22.06 11.62
CA THR A 324 15.01 -21.83 11.25
C THR A 324 14.78 -20.52 10.49
N CYS A 325 15.80 -19.67 10.34
CA CYS A 325 15.71 -18.38 9.68
C CYS A 325 16.37 -18.43 8.30
N GLU A 326 15.65 -18.05 7.23
CA GLU A 326 16.26 -17.75 5.91
C GLU A 326 17.08 -16.44 5.94
N ALA A 327 17.94 -16.26 6.95
CA ALA A 327 18.97 -15.24 6.92
C ALA A 327 20.11 -15.75 6.02
N LYS A 328 19.84 -15.88 4.72
CA LYS A 328 20.94 -16.00 3.74
C LYS A 328 21.85 -14.81 3.96
N GLU A 329 23.13 -15.04 4.19
CA GLU A 329 24.13 -13.97 4.13
C GLU A 329 23.97 -13.26 2.79
N LEU A 330 23.53 -12.00 2.86
CA LEU A 330 23.30 -11.22 1.65
C LEU A 330 24.66 -10.84 1.05
N GLU A 331 24.72 -10.90 -0.28
CA GLU A 331 25.86 -10.44 -1.08
C GLU A 331 25.95 -8.90 -1.15
N TYR A 332 25.04 -8.21 -0.47
CA TYR A 332 24.94 -6.76 -0.44
C TYR A 332 24.60 -6.22 0.95
N ASP A 333 25.06 -4.99 1.20
CA ASP A 333 24.78 -4.22 2.41
C ASP A 333 23.72 -3.14 2.14
N PHE A 334 23.01 -2.71 3.19
CA PHE A 334 21.97 -1.68 3.10
C PHE A 334 22.46 -0.32 3.59
N LEU A 335 22.22 0.71 2.79
CA LEU A 335 22.33 2.12 3.19
C LEU A 335 20.91 2.67 3.41
N CYS A 336 20.49 2.71 4.68
CA CYS A 336 19.13 3.07 5.05
C CYS A 336 19.02 4.53 5.49
N PHE A 337 18.23 5.33 4.77
CA PHE A 337 17.95 6.73 5.06
C PHE A 337 16.47 6.91 5.36
N PHE A 338 16.15 7.63 6.42
CA PHE A 338 14.79 8.01 6.79
C PHE A 338 14.65 9.53 6.68
N LEU A 339 13.97 9.98 5.62
CA LEU A 339 13.70 11.38 5.37
C LEU A 339 12.58 11.86 6.30
N ALA A 340 12.89 12.83 7.16
CA ALA A 340 11.98 13.34 8.18
C ALA A 340 11.93 14.87 8.12
N CYS A 341 10.80 15.48 8.47
CA CYS A 341 10.66 16.93 8.54
C CYS A 341 9.85 17.32 9.80
N PRO A 342 9.89 18.60 10.19
CA PRO A 342 9.06 19.11 11.28
C PRO A 342 7.58 18.73 11.10
N ARG A 343 6.97 18.18 12.16
CA ARG A 343 5.63 17.57 12.06
C ARG A 343 4.53 18.52 11.62
N VAL A 344 4.62 19.80 11.94
CA VAL A 344 3.63 20.82 11.52
C VAL A 344 3.69 21.00 10.00
N GLU A 345 4.90 21.09 9.44
CA GLU A 345 5.11 21.20 7.99
C GLU A 345 4.66 19.94 7.26
N LEU A 346 4.96 18.76 7.85
CA LEU A 346 4.47 17.48 7.37
C LEU A 346 2.94 17.42 7.32
N TYR A 347 2.27 17.91 8.36
CA TYR A 347 0.80 17.92 8.38
C TYR A 347 0.25 18.88 7.34
N ARG A 348 0.85 20.07 7.18
CA ARG A 348 0.45 21.01 6.11
C ARG A 348 0.61 20.40 4.72
N SER A 349 1.70 19.67 4.46
CA SER A 349 1.92 19.02 3.16
C SER A 349 0.97 17.85 2.92
N ILE A 350 0.66 17.08 3.97
CA ILE A 350 -0.33 16.00 3.91
C ILE A 350 -1.73 16.56 3.64
N ASP A 351 -2.12 17.63 4.33
CA ASP A 351 -3.45 18.22 4.22
C ASP A 351 -3.68 18.79 2.82
N LEU A 352 -2.71 19.58 2.32
CA LEU A 352 -2.72 20.09 0.96
C LEU A 352 -2.78 18.97 -0.07
N ARG A 353 -1.99 17.91 0.10
CA ARG A 353 -2.02 16.77 -0.83
C ARG A 353 -3.38 16.06 -0.85
N CYS A 354 -4.07 15.95 0.29
CA CYS A 354 -5.42 15.37 0.32
C CYS A 354 -6.40 16.24 -0.49
N GLU A 355 -6.25 17.57 -0.42
CA GLU A 355 -7.04 18.49 -1.23
C GLU A 355 -6.71 18.34 -2.73
N GLU A 356 -5.43 18.33 -3.10
CA GLU A 356 -4.98 18.18 -4.48
C GLU A 356 -5.48 16.87 -5.13
N MET A 357 -5.53 15.78 -4.37
CA MET A 357 -6.07 14.48 -4.83
C MET A 357 -7.56 14.54 -5.20
N LEU A 358 -8.31 15.46 -4.58
CA LEU A 358 -9.76 15.62 -4.77
C LEU A 358 -10.10 16.82 -5.67
N ALA A 359 -9.16 17.73 -5.88
CA ALA A 359 -9.33 18.93 -6.69
C ALA A 359 -9.71 18.57 -8.13
N ASP A 360 -9.03 17.57 -8.71
CA ASP A 360 -9.41 16.99 -9.98
C ASP A 360 -10.39 15.83 -9.78
N THR A 361 -11.61 15.98 -10.29
CA THR A 361 -12.63 14.92 -10.26
C THR A 361 -12.22 13.67 -11.05
N GLY A 362 -11.31 13.80 -12.02
CA GLY A 362 -10.66 12.69 -12.72
C GLY A 362 -9.61 11.96 -11.89
N GLY A 363 -9.26 12.47 -10.70
CA GLY A 363 -8.29 11.88 -9.79
C GLY A 363 -8.92 10.87 -8.82
N LEU A 364 -8.66 11.04 -7.52
CA LEU A 364 -9.01 10.05 -6.48
C LEU A 364 -10.50 9.71 -6.45
N LEU A 365 -11.37 10.68 -6.73
CA LEU A 365 -12.82 10.46 -6.82
C LEU A 365 -13.18 9.45 -7.90
N SER A 366 -12.61 9.60 -9.10
CA SER A 366 -12.86 8.68 -10.22
C SER A 366 -12.24 7.30 -9.98
N GLU A 367 -11.03 7.22 -9.42
CA GLU A 367 -10.40 5.94 -9.07
C GLU A 367 -11.23 5.17 -8.03
N ALA A 368 -11.70 5.85 -6.99
CA ALA A 368 -12.54 5.25 -5.95
C ALA A 368 -13.93 4.85 -6.48
N ALA A 369 -14.53 5.66 -7.37
CA ALA A 369 -15.78 5.31 -8.04
C ALA A 369 -15.60 4.03 -8.89
N TRP A 370 -14.51 3.95 -9.65
CA TRP A 370 -14.17 2.76 -10.44
C TRP A 370 -14.05 1.50 -9.58
N LEU A 371 -13.39 1.58 -8.41
CA LEU A 371 -13.32 0.46 -7.47
C LEU A 371 -14.72 -0.05 -7.06
N ILE A 372 -15.66 0.87 -6.80
CA ILE A 372 -17.05 0.52 -6.48
C ILE A 372 -17.73 -0.11 -7.70
N ASP A 373 -17.52 0.46 -8.89
CA ASP A 373 -18.20 0.04 -10.13
C ASP A 373 -17.77 -1.37 -10.58
N ILE A 374 -16.53 -1.78 -10.29
CA ILE A 374 -16.08 -3.16 -10.50
C ILE A 374 -16.53 -4.14 -9.39
N GLY A 375 -17.38 -3.68 -8.46
CA GLY A 375 -18.02 -4.50 -7.43
C GLY A 375 -17.23 -4.64 -6.13
N LEU A 376 -16.14 -3.88 -5.94
CA LEU A 376 -15.41 -3.89 -4.68
C LEU A 376 -16.07 -3.00 -3.63
N GLN A 377 -16.03 -3.47 -2.39
CA GLN A 377 -16.50 -2.76 -1.21
C GLN A 377 -15.32 -2.19 -0.41
N PRO A 378 -15.54 -1.11 0.35
CA PRO A 378 -14.54 -0.62 1.29
C PRO A 378 -14.07 -1.74 2.24
N ASN A 379 -12.77 -1.75 2.55
CA ASN A 379 -12.15 -2.71 3.46
C ASN A 379 -12.07 -4.19 3.01
N MET A 380 -12.35 -4.54 1.74
CA MET A 380 -12.25 -5.92 1.26
C MET A 380 -10.82 -6.45 1.22
N ASN A 381 -9.90 -5.69 0.64
CA ASN A 381 -8.51 -6.08 0.37
C ASN A 381 -7.55 -4.90 0.61
N SER A 382 -6.25 -5.08 0.34
CA SER A 382 -5.26 -4.01 0.57
C SER A 382 -5.55 -2.74 -0.23
N ALA A 383 -5.98 -2.86 -1.49
CA ALA A 383 -6.35 -1.73 -2.35
C ALA A 383 -7.49 -0.90 -1.74
N THR A 384 -8.60 -1.55 -1.36
CA THR A 384 -9.79 -0.87 -0.80
C THR A 384 -9.67 -0.47 0.67
N ARG A 385 -8.64 -0.95 1.38
CA ARG A 385 -8.26 -0.50 2.74
C ARG A 385 -7.32 0.70 2.73
N ALA A 386 -6.71 0.99 1.59
CA ALA A 386 -5.75 2.07 1.46
C ALA A 386 -6.37 3.43 1.86
N ILE A 387 -5.56 4.25 2.51
CA ILE A 387 -5.97 5.58 2.97
C ILE A 387 -6.20 6.46 1.73
N GLY A 388 -7.26 7.25 1.75
CA GLY A 388 -7.76 7.95 0.56
C GLY A 388 -8.85 7.14 -0.11
N TYR A 389 -8.52 5.97 -0.64
CA TYR A 389 -9.49 5.10 -1.31
C TYR A 389 -10.63 4.69 -0.39
N ARG A 390 -10.34 4.16 0.80
CA ARG A 390 -11.40 3.73 1.71
C ARG A 390 -12.36 4.86 2.07
N GLN A 391 -11.83 6.01 2.48
CA GLN A 391 -12.63 7.16 2.90
C GLN A 391 -13.47 7.67 1.73
N THR A 392 -12.88 7.73 0.53
CA THR A 392 -13.57 8.19 -0.67
C THR A 392 -14.66 7.21 -1.09
N MET A 393 -14.39 5.90 -1.06
CA MET A 393 -15.40 4.88 -1.35
C MET A 393 -16.57 4.93 -0.35
N GLU A 394 -16.28 5.06 0.96
CA GLU A 394 -17.33 5.24 1.99
C GLU A 394 -18.20 6.47 1.70
N TYR A 395 -17.57 7.59 1.35
CA TYR A 395 -18.26 8.83 1.02
C TYR A 395 -19.11 8.70 -0.26
N LEU A 396 -18.56 8.13 -1.33
CA LEU A 396 -19.29 7.94 -2.60
C LEU A 396 -20.46 6.96 -2.45
N LEU A 397 -20.31 5.89 -1.66
CA LEU A 397 -21.42 4.99 -1.36
C LEU A 397 -22.55 5.71 -0.59
N HIS A 398 -22.20 6.58 0.35
CA HIS A 398 -23.18 7.43 1.03
C HIS A 398 -23.90 8.36 0.03
N CYS A 399 -23.16 9.00 -0.87
CA CYS A 399 -23.73 9.84 -1.93
C CYS A 399 -24.69 9.03 -2.82
N ARG A 400 -24.32 7.80 -3.24
CA ARG A 400 -25.15 6.90 -4.04
C ARG A 400 -26.47 6.56 -3.34
N GLN A 401 -26.41 6.28 -2.04
CA GLN A 401 -27.61 6.02 -1.22
C GLN A 401 -28.54 7.24 -1.14
N ASN A 402 -27.97 8.45 -1.21
CA ASN A 402 -28.70 9.72 -1.25
C ASN A 402 -29.01 10.20 -2.69
N GLY A 403 -29.13 9.28 -3.66
CA GLY A 403 -29.48 9.61 -5.04
C GLY A 403 -28.41 10.41 -5.79
N GLY A 404 -27.15 10.23 -5.43
CA GLY A 404 -26.01 10.97 -5.99
C GLY A 404 -25.89 12.39 -5.47
N SER A 405 -26.44 12.70 -4.29
CA SER A 405 -26.35 14.04 -3.72
C SER A 405 -25.42 14.09 -2.51
N SER A 406 -24.76 15.24 -2.32
CA SER A 406 -24.02 15.59 -1.11
C SER A 406 -23.99 17.10 -0.94
N SER A 407 -23.93 17.56 0.31
CA SER A 407 -23.74 18.97 0.64
C SER A 407 -22.26 19.35 0.73
N PRO A 408 -21.90 20.64 0.59
CA PRO A 408 -20.53 21.09 0.84
C PRO A 408 -20.02 20.74 2.25
N GLU A 409 -20.88 20.80 3.26
CA GLU A 409 -20.53 20.45 4.64
C GLU A 409 -20.15 18.97 4.78
N GLU A 410 -20.94 18.07 4.17
CA GLU A 410 -20.64 16.63 4.15
C GLU A 410 -19.32 16.34 3.42
N PHE A 411 -19.08 17.02 2.30
CA PHE A 411 -17.82 16.89 1.57
C PHE A 411 -16.62 17.36 2.41
N LEU A 412 -16.74 18.51 3.08
CA LEU A 412 -15.69 19.05 3.95
C LEU A 412 -15.46 18.19 5.20
N GLU A 413 -16.51 17.56 5.74
CA GLU A 413 -16.39 16.57 6.82
C GLU A 413 -15.61 15.33 6.34
N PHE A 414 -15.95 14.81 5.15
CA PHE A 414 -15.20 13.73 4.50
C PHE A 414 -13.72 14.10 4.32
N LEU A 415 -13.43 15.28 3.76
CA LEU A 415 -12.07 15.78 3.56
C LEU A 415 -11.31 15.86 4.89
N THR A 416 -11.95 16.39 5.93
CA THR A 416 -11.36 16.49 7.28
C THR A 416 -11.01 15.10 7.84
N LYS A 417 -11.90 14.11 7.70
CA LYS A 417 -11.66 12.71 8.12
C LYS A 417 -10.53 12.07 7.31
N PHE A 418 -10.45 12.34 6.01
CA PHE A 418 -9.38 11.86 5.14
C PHE A 418 -8.03 12.44 5.59
N GLN A 419 -7.92 13.76 5.72
CA GLN A 419 -6.70 14.43 6.19
C GLN A 419 -6.27 13.92 7.57
N GLN A 420 -7.21 13.79 8.53
CA GLN A 420 -6.92 13.24 9.86
C GLN A 420 -6.37 11.80 9.78
N THR A 421 -6.95 10.96 8.93
CA THR A 421 -6.48 9.58 8.75
C THR A 421 -5.08 9.53 8.16
N SER A 422 -4.79 10.38 7.18
CA SER A 422 -3.47 10.52 6.55
C SER A 422 -2.40 10.98 7.55
N ARG A 423 -2.71 11.97 8.41
CA ARG A 423 -1.83 12.40 9.50
C ARG A 423 -1.60 11.32 10.55
N ASN A 424 -2.64 10.56 10.90
CA ASN A 424 -2.50 9.42 11.81
C ASN A 424 -1.59 8.33 11.24
N PHE A 425 -1.63 8.11 9.93
CA PHE A 425 -0.73 7.19 9.26
C PHE A 425 0.71 7.66 9.25
N SER A 426 0.98 8.92 8.92
CA SER A 426 2.34 9.47 9.00
C SER A 426 2.92 9.37 10.41
N ARG A 427 2.11 9.63 11.45
CA ARG A 427 2.50 9.41 12.85
C ARG A 427 2.87 7.95 13.13
N ARG A 428 2.07 6.98 12.66
CA ARG A 428 2.39 5.54 12.81
C ARG A 428 3.68 5.16 12.09
N GLN A 429 3.93 5.70 10.90
CA GLN A 429 5.20 5.50 10.19
C GLN A 429 6.37 6.03 11.02
N MET A 430 6.29 7.26 11.52
CA MET A 430 7.34 7.82 12.38
C MET A 430 7.58 6.96 13.63
N THR A 431 6.52 6.51 14.32
CA THR A 431 6.64 5.62 15.48
C THR A 431 7.32 4.31 15.11
N TRP A 432 6.99 3.70 13.97
CA TRP A 432 7.62 2.47 13.51
C TRP A 432 9.12 2.63 13.30
N PHE A 433 9.52 3.62 12.49
CA PHE A 433 10.92 3.79 12.09
C PHE A 433 11.84 4.31 13.21
N ARG A 434 11.30 4.87 14.29
CA ARG A 434 12.12 5.21 15.48
C ARG A 434 12.76 3.98 16.10
N ASN A 435 12.09 2.84 16.04
CA ASN A 435 12.58 1.58 16.60
C ASN A 435 13.50 0.85 15.62
N GLU A 436 13.71 1.37 14.40
CA GLU A 436 14.56 0.78 13.37
C GLU A 436 15.96 1.43 13.41
N LYS A 437 16.87 0.85 14.20
CA LYS A 437 18.19 1.42 14.47
C LYS A 437 19.07 1.59 13.23
N ILE A 438 18.82 0.82 12.14
CA ILE A 438 19.59 0.86 10.89
C ILE A 438 19.43 2.17 10.09
N TYR A 439 18.37 2.93 10.31
CA TYR A 439 18.10 4.14 9.53
C TYR A 439 18.85 5.37 10.04
N GLN A 440 19.51 6.07 9.14
CA GLN A 440 20.04 7.42 9.33
C GLN A 440 18.92 8.43 9.09
N TRP A 441 18.63 9.28 10.07
CA TRP A 441 17.51 10.23 10.01
C TRP A 441 17.97 11.53 9.36
N VAL A 442 17.47 11.81 8.16
CA VAL A 442 17.86 12.97 7.35
C VAL A 442 16.77 14.04 7.43
N ASP A 443 17.17 15.26 7.75
CA ASP A 443 16.27 16.42 7.81
C ASP A 443 15.92 16.90 6.39
N ALA A 444 14.65 16.73 6.01
CA ALA A 444 14.11 17.11 4.70
C ALA A 444 13.95 18.63 4.52
N SER A 445 14.10 19.42 5.60
CA SER A 445 14.10 20.88 5.50
C SER A 445 15.44 21.44 5.00
N GLN A 446 16.49 20.61 4.98
CA GLN A 446 17.81 20.98 4.47
C GLN A 446 17.81 21.10 2.94
N PRO A 447 18.81 21.80 2.35
CA PRO A 447 18.89 21.95 0.90
C PRO A 447 18.85 20.60 0.18
N PHE A 448 17.86 20.42 -0.70
CA PHE A 448 17.61 19.16 -1.40
C PHE A 448 18.86 18.60 -2.09
N GLU A 449 19.64 19.48 -2.72
CA GLU A 449 20.88 19.14 -3.41
C GLU A 449 21.94 18.56 -2.47
N ALA A 450 22.06 19.11 -1.25
CA ALA A 450 23.01 18.62 -0.26
C ALA A 450 22.65 17.20 0.21
N ILE A 451 21.35 16.92 0.38
CA ILE A 451 20.86 15.59 0.75
C ILE A 451 21.17 14.57 -0.36
N VAL A 452 20.87 14.92 -1.62
CA VAL A 452 21.15 14.06 -2.78
C VAL A 452 22.64 13.77 -2.88
N GLN A 453 23.47 14.80 -2.79
CA GLN A 453 24.92 14.67 -2.90
C GLN A 453 25.48 13.76 -1.81
N PHE A 454 25.04 13.97 -0.55
CA PHE A 454 25.45 13.11 0.57
C PHE A 454 25.11 11.63 0.33
N ILE A 455 23.90 11.32 -0.14
CA ILE A 455 23.50 9.92 -0.40
C ILE A 455 24.35 9.31 -1.54
N CYS A 456 24.64 10.09 -2.59
CA CYS A 456 25.49 9.63 -3.70
C CYS A 456 26.93 9.37 -3.22
N ASP A 457 27.49 10.26 -2.39
CA ASP A 457 28.82 10.12 -1.84
C ASP A 457 28.92 8.94 -0.87
N ALA A 458 27.90 8.74 -0.03
CA ALA A 458 27.78 7.58 0.84
C ALA A 458 27.75 6.25 0.07
N TYR A 459 27.11 6.22 -1.09
CA TYR A 459 27.10 5.05 -1.96
C TYR A 459 28.49 4.78 -2.55
N ASN A 460 29.16 5.80 -3.06
CA ASN A 460 30.48 5.67 -3.70
C ASN A 460 31.62 5.46 -2.69
N GLY A 461 31.47 5.95 -1.46
CA GLY A 461 32.47 5.84 -0.39
C GLY A 461 32.74 4.39 0.04
N SER A 462 33.90 4.16 0.65
CA SER A 462 34.25 2.86 1.25
C SER A 462 34.22 2.86 2.77
N ASP A 463 34.10 4.04 3.38
CA ASP A 463 34.17 4.25 4.82
C ASP A 463 32.81 4.06 5.50
N ALA A 464 32.85 3.99 6.83
CA ALA A 464 31.65 3.93 7.66
C ALA A 464 30.74 5.14 7.36
N LEU A 465 29.44 4.87 7.18
CA LEU A 465 28.44 5.89 6.93
C LEU A 465 28.31 6.82 8.15
N VAL A 466 28.79 8.06 8.02
CA VAL A 466 28.62 9.12 9.04
C VAL A 466 27.75 10.22 8.45
N LEU A 467 26.58 10.46 9.05
CA LEU A 467 25.68 11.54 8.66
C LEU A 467 26.20 12.88 9.20
N PRO A 468 26.39 13.92 8.37
CA PRO A 468 26.77 15.25 8.85
C PRO A 468 25.71 15.81 9.80
N GLU A 469 26.15 16.44 10.90
CA GLU A 469 25.23 17.06 11.87
C GLU A 469 24.28 18.09 11.24
N SER A 470 24.71 18.74 10.15
CA SER A 470 23.88 19.70 9.40
C SER A 470 22.71 19.05 8.65
N LEU A 471 22.81 17.77 8.32
CA LEU A 471 21.76 17.00 7.62
C LEU A 471 20.98 16.08 8.56
N GLU A 472 21.41 15.96 9.82
CA GLU A 472 20.82 15.06 10.79
C GLU A 472 19.53 15.63 11.39
N MET A 473 18.50 14.78 11.44
CA MET A 473 17.34 15.01 12.29
C MET A 473 17.37 14.07 13.50
N LYS A 474 17.48 14.61 14.71
CA LYS A 474 17.45 13.79 15.93
C LYS A 474 16.16 12.99 16.03
N ARG A 475 16.26 11.68 16.32
CA ARG A 475 15.10 10.77 16.42
C ARG A 475 14.07 11.24 17.46
N GLU A 476 14.57 11.84 18.53
CA GLU A 476 13.79 12.33 19.69
C GLU A 476 13.07 13.65 19.38
N SER A 477 13.58 14.46 18.46
CA SER A 477 12.96 15.74 18.07
C SER A 477 11.53 15.56 17.54
N CYS A 478 11.25 14.38 16.99
CA CYS A 478 9.95 14.00 16.47
C CYS A 478 8.96 13.54 17.55
N VAL A 479 9.40 13.32 18.79
CA VAL A 479 8.59 12.83 19.93
C VAL A 479 7.85 13.97 20.61
N HIS A 480 8.51 15.11 20.79
CA HIS A 480 7.92 16.23 21.52
C HIS A 480 6.73 16.80 20.76
N THR A 481 5.57 16.78 21.42
CA THR A 481 4.39 17.48 20.92
C THR A 481 4.60 18.95 21.23
N SER A 482 5.01 19.74 20.23
CA SER A 482 5.09 21.19 20.35
C SER A 482 3.73 21.78 20.70
N LYS A 483 3.70 22.99 21.28
CA LYS A 483 2.44 23.72 21.49
C LYS A 483 1.65 23.83 20.18
N ASP A 484 2.36 24.10 19.08
CA ASP A 484 1.80 24.23 17.74
C ASP A 484 1.09 22.96 17.26
N LEU A 485 1.58 21.77 17.63
CA LEU A 485 0.91 20.52 17.28
C LEU A 485 -0.39 20.29 18.06
N LYS A 486 -0.51 20.81 19.28
CA LYS A 486 -1.75 20.69 20.08
C LYS A 486 -2.86 21.58 19.52
N THR A 487 -2.48 22.75 19.02
CA THR A 487 -3.40 23.74 18.44
C THR A 487 -3.57 23.59 16.94
N TYR A 488 -2.81 22.70 16.28
CA TYR A 488 -2.88 22.50 14.83
C TYR A 488 -4.31 22.25 14.36
N ARG A 489 -4.73 23.02 13.37
CA ARG A 489 -5.96 22.85 12.61
C ARG A 489 -5.58 22.89 11.13
N SER A 490 -6.26 22.07 10.34
CA SER A 490 -6.08 22.06 8.89
C SER A 490 -6.59 23.38 8.33
N GLU A 491 -5.73 24.05 7.56
CA GLU A 491 -6.06 25.26 6.82
C GLU A 491 -6.08 24.87 5.34
N ASN A 492 -7.28 24.66 4.81
CA ASN A 492 -7.47 24.27 3.42
C ASN A 492 -6.95 25.39 2.50
N LYS A 493 -6.40 25.01 1.35
CA LYS A 493 -5.91 25.96 0.32
C LYS A 493 -6.66 25.86 -1.00
N VAL A 494 -7.30 24.72 -1.26
CA VAL A 494 -8.08 24.46 -2.47
C VAL A 494 -9.56 24.60 -2.17
N PHE A 495 -10.03 23.97 -1.09
CA PHE A 495 -11.45 23.98 -0.72
C PHE A 495 -11.69 24.97 0.42
N LEU A 496 -11.72 26.26 0.08
CA LEU A 496 -11.86 27.38 1.03
C LEU A 496 -13.31 27.57 1.50
N GLY A 497 -14.29 27.31 0.64
CA GLY A 497 -15.69 27.43 0.95
C GLY A 497 -16.59 26.61 0.03
N HIS A 498 -17.86 26.97 -0.01
CA HIS A 498 -18.89 26.24 -0.74
C HIS A 498 -18.70 26.32 -2.26
N GLU A 499 -18.23 27.47 -2.77
CA GLU A 499 -18.07 27.71 -4.21
C GLU A 499 -17.01 26.78 -4.82
N GLU A 500 -15.89 26.57 -4.11
CA GLU A 500 -14.81 25.68 -4.55
C GLU A 500 -15.19 24.20 -4.47
N CYS A 501 -16.30 23.85 -3.81
CA CYS A 501 -16.83 22.49 -3.79
C CYS A 501 -17.76 22.20 -4.98
N CYS A 502 -18.28 23.24 -5.65
CA CYS A 502 -19.37 23.10 -6.63
C CYS A 502 -19.03 22.11 -7.76
N HIS A 503 -17.81 22.14 -8.30
CA HIS A 503 -17.44 21.24 -9.40
C HIS A 503 -17.40 19.76 -8.98
N VAL A 504 -16.94 19.49 -7.75
CA VAL A 504 -16.96 18.13 -7.17
C VAL A 504 -18.40 17.68 -6.95
N LEU A 505 -19.23 18.52 -6.32
CA LEU A 505 -20.62 18.18 -6.02
C LEU A 505 -21.44 17.96 -7.30
N ASP A 506 -21.21 18.77 -8.34
CA ASP A 506 -21.81 18.58 -9.65
C ASP A 506 -21.34 17.28 -10.32
N TRP A 507 -20.07 16.92 -10.17
CA TRP A 507 -19.55 15.63 -10.64
C TRP A 507 -20.23 14.47 -9.92
N ILE A 508 -20.39 14.54 -8.59
CA ILE A 508 -21.09 13.53 -7.78
C ILE A 508 -22.53 13.38 -8.28
N ARG A 509 -23.25 14.49 -8.43
CA ARG A 509 -24.63 14.50 -8.95
C ARG A 509 -24.78 13.82 -10.30
N ARG A 510 -23.82 14.04 -11.20
CA ARG A 510 -23.86 13.49 -12.57
C ARG A 510 -23.49 12.00 -12.64
N THR A 511 -22.59 11.55 -11.77
CA THR A 511 -21.93 10.24 -11.90
C THR A 511 -22.37 9.22 -10.86
N GLN A 512 -22.79 9.65 -9.67
CA GLN A 512 -23.06 8.77 -8.53
C GLN A 512 -24.57 8.60 -8.23
N GLY A 513 -25.47 9.17 -9.05
CA GLY A 513 -26.92 9.06 -8.85
C GLY A 513 -27.60 7.93 -9.64
N LYS A 514 -26.83 7.08 -10.32
CA LYS A 514 -27.34 6.06 -11.24
C LYS A 514 -27.34 4.66 -10.63
#